data_AF-A0A266LSF4-F1
#
_entry.id   AF-A0A266LSF4-F1
#
_cell.length_a   1.000
_cell.length_b   1.000
_cell.length_c   1.000
_cell.angle_alpha   90.00
_cell.angle_beta   90.00
_cell.angle_gamma   90.00
#
_symmetry.space_group_name_H-M   'P 1'
#
loop_
_entity.id
_entity.type
_entity.pdbx_description
1 polymer ?
#
loop_
_entity_poly.entity_id
_entity_poly.type
_entity_poly.pdbx_seq_one_letter_code
_entity_poly.pdbx_strand_id
1 'polypeptide(L)'
;MKSMRILLCSLLLSVSSLVSAAESCPDVANVTLREGVYTAPSHRPGDEWIAVSSARSPSPLVSFEGAVFYPLNNQQGSVGRMGYCEYKTGDRSRINLLYRQGTANEHTMRLANIESWTMIESGLGLIMYECTAASAGACAFSVLD
;
A
#
# COMPACT_ATOMS: atom_id res chain seq x y z
N MET A 1 8.85 7.79 66.00
CA MET A 1 9.52 8.31 64.78
C MET A 1 10.56 7.27 64.36
N LYS A 2 10.46 6.51 63.27
CA LYS A 2 10.43 6.92 61.85
C LYS A 2 9.83 5.76 61.03
N SER A 3 8.83 6.05 60.20
CA SER A 3 8.22 5.11 59.27
C SER A 3 9.13 4.89 58.06
N MET A 4 9.57 3.65 57.83
CA MET A 4 10.31 3.23 56.65
C MET A 4 9.31 3.01 55.50
N ARG A 5 9.34 3.84 54.46
CA ARG A 5 8.52 3.66 53.25
C ARG A 5 9.35 2.93 52.20
N ILE A 6 9.00 1.68 51.93
CA ILE A 6 9.55 0.88 50.84
C ILE A 6 8.90 1.39 49.54
N LEU A 7 9.67 2.08 48.69
CA LEU A 7 9.24 2.50 47.37
C LEU A 7 9.50 1.34 46.37
N LEU A 8 8.46 0.59 46.04
CA LEU A 8 8.46 -0.36 44.92
C LEU A 8 8.38 0.45 43.62
N CYS A 9 9.50 0.62 42.92
CA CYS A 9 9.52 1.12 41.54
C CYS A 9 9.04 0.01 40.60
N SER A 10 7.75 0.01 40.27
CA SER A 10 7.20 -0.80 39.18
C SER A 10 7.75 -0.30 37.85
N LEU A 11 8.77 -0.99 37.29
CA LEU A 11 9.19 -0.79 35.90
C LEU A 11 8.04 -1.21 34.99
N LEU A 12 7.33 -0.23 34.44
CA LEU A 12 6.44 -0.42 33.30
C LEU A 12 7.30 -0.66 32.05
N LEU A 13 7.59 -1.93 31.77
CA LEU A 13 8.13 -2.38 30.49
C LEU A 13 7.13 -2.00 29.40
N SER A 14 7.41 -0.92 28.68
CA SER A 14 6.66 -0.55 27.48
C SER A 14 7.06 -1.54 26.38
N VAL A 15 6.26 -2.59 26.21
CA VAL A 15 6.35 -3.48 25.05
C VAL A 15 5.77 -2.71 23.88
N SER A 16 6.62 -2.02 23.12
CA SER A 16 6.23 -1.46 21.83
C SER A 16 6.05 -2.62 20.86
N SER A 17 4.82 -3.12 20.72
CA SER A 17 4.46 -3.99 19.61
C SER A 17 4.66 -3.21 18.32
N LEU A 18 5.68 -3.57 17.53
CA LEU A 18 5.83 -3.17 16.14
C LEU A 18 4.69 -3.81 15.35
N VAL A 19 3.50 -3.19 15.38
CA VAL A 19 2.47 -3.49 14.41
C VAL A 19 3.02 -3.03 13.07
N SER A 20 3.24 -3.97 12.14
CA SER A 20 3.47 -3.62 10.74
C SER A 20 2.21 -2.88 10.30
N ALA A 21 2.30 -1.56 10.19
CA ALA A 21 1.16 -0.74 9.80
C ALA A 21 0.73 -1.18 8.40
N ALA A 22 -0.57 -1.38 8.22
CA ALA A 22 -1.10 -1.64 6.89
C ALA A 22 -0.79 -0.44 5.98
N GLU A 23 -0.29 -0.74 4.79
CA GLU A 23 -0.13 0.18 3.69
C GLU A 23 -1.39 0.16 2.81
N SER A 24 -1.66 1.24 2.09
CA SER A 24 -2.79 1.31 1.16
C SER A 24 -2.44 2.12 -0.08
N CYS A 25 -3.29 2.04 -1.10
CA CYS A 25 -3.21 2.98 -2.21
C CYS A 25 -3.26 4.44 -1.70
N PRO A 26 -2.40 5.34 -2.19
CA PRO A 26 -2.40 6.73 -1.75
C PRO A 26 -3.64 7.48 -2.25
N ASP A 27 -4.16 8.40 -1.45
CA ASP A 27 -5.16 9.36 -1.95
C ASP A 27 -4.55 10.26 -3.02
N VAL A 28 -5.36 10.69 -3.99
CA VAL A 28 -4.92 11.60 -5.07
C VAL A 28 -4.25 12.87 -4.54
N ALA A 29 -4.70 13.37 -3.38
CA ALA A 29 -4.15 14.55 -2.74
C ALA A 29 -2.72 14.35 -2.21
N ASN A 30 -2.31 13.11 -1.96
CA ASN A 30 -0.99 12.75 -1.47
C ASN A 30 -0.02 12.42 -2.61
N VAL A 31 -0.49 12.35 -3.86
CA VAL A 31 0.34 12.10 -5.03
C VAL A 31 0.83 13.41 -5.63
N THR A 32 2.13 13.56 -5.74
CA THR A 32 2.79 14.71 -6.37
C THR A 32 3.19 14.37 -7.80
N LEU A 33 2.97 15.30 -8.74
CA LEU A 33 3.47 15.21 -10.12
C LEU A 33 4.63 16.21 -10.32
N ARG A 34 5.81 15.71 -10.70
CA ARG A 34 6.99 16.53 -11.07
C ARG A 34 7.69 15.93 -12.28
N GLU A 35 7.92 16.73 -13.31
CA GLU A 35 8.65 16.30 -14.53
C GLU A 35 8.14 14.97 -15.14
N GLY A 36 6.81 14.76 -15.09
CA GLY A 36 6.18 13.53 -15.59
C GLY A 36 6.29 12.30 -14.70
N VAL A 37 6.82 12.44 -13.49
CA VAL A 37 6.87 11.38 -12.48
C VAL A 37 5.84 11.67 -11.40
N TYR A 38 5.00 10.68 -11.12
CA TYR A 38 4.07 10.68 -9.99
C TYR A 38 4.73 9.99 -8.81
N THR A 39 4.73 10.61 -7.64
CA THR A 39 5.24 10.02 -6.41
C THR A 39 4.31 10.24 -5.23
N ALA A 40 4.26 9.28 -4.31
CA ALA A 40 3.61 9.43 -3.01
C ALA A 40 4.44 8.72 -1.93
N PRO A 41 4.44 9.23 -0.69
CA PRO A 41 5.11 8.54 0.41
C PRO A 41 4.39 7.22 0.72
N SER A 42 5.16 6.26 1.22
CA SER A 42 4.63 5.08 1.89
C SER A 42 4.71 5.26 3.42
N HIS A 43 4.02 4.39 4.17
CA HIS A 43 4.14 4.30 5.63
C HIS A 43 5.49 3.74 6.07
N ARG A 44 6.15 2.93 5.23
CA ARG A 44 7.42 2.28 5.55
C ARG A 44 8.59 3.15 5.09
N PRO A 45 9.52 3.58 5.97
CA PRO A 45 10.65 4.40 5.56
C PRO A 45 11.48 3.75 4.45
N GLY A 46 11.72 4.51 3.37
CA GLY A 46 12.46 4.06 2.19
C GLY A 46 11.58 3.46 1.09
N ASP A 47 10.33 3.11 1.39
CA ASP A 47 9.38 2.61 0.40
C ASP A 47 8.60 3.77 -0.26
N GLU A 48 8.31 3.53 -1.52
CA GLU A 48 7.78 4.35 -2.59
C GLU A 48 6.38 4.07 -3.15
N TRP A 49 5.54 5.05 -3.46
CA TRP A 49 4.62 4.91 -4.60
C TRP A 49 5.14 5.69 -5.79
N ILE A 50 5.23 5.07 -6.97
CA ILE A 50 5.78 5.72 -8.17
C ILE A 50 5.07 5.32 -9.46
N ALA A 51 4.90 6.28 -10.37
CA ALA A 51 4.57 6.04 -11.77
C ALA A 51 5.28 7.04 -12.68
N VAL A 52 5.48 6.67 -13.95
CA VAL A 52 6.01 7.58 -14.98
C VAL A 52 4.95 7.78 -16.06
N SER A 53 4.64 9.03 -16.36
CA SER A 53 3.73 9.41 -17.43
C SER A 53 4.35 9.12 -18.80
N SER A 54 3.59 8.48 -19.69
CA SER A 54 3.92 8.40 -21.12
C SER A 54 3.37 9.58 -21.92
N ALA A 55 2.52 10.43 -21.31
CA ALA A 55 1.93 11.59 -21.96
C ALA A 55 2.95 12.72 -22.16
N ARG A 56 2.90 13.38 -23.31
CA ARG A 56 3.75 14.55 -23.64
C ARG A 56 3.55 15.72 -22.67
N SER A 57 2.33 15.91 -22.17
CA SER A 57 2.00 16.90 -21.14
C SER A 57 1.26 16.17 -20.01
N PRO A 58 1.98 15.67 -18.99
CA PRO A 58 1.39 14.99 -17.85
C PRO A 58 0.41 15.90 -17.10
N SER A 59 -0.68 15.32 -16.58
CA SER A 59 -1.71 16.04 -15.84
C SER A 59 -1.93 15.45 -14.44
N PRO A 60 -2.33 16.27 -13.43
CA PRO A 60 -2.55 15.75 -12.07
C PRO A 60 -3.59 14.62 -12.02
N LEU A 61 -3.47 13.76 -11.00
CA LEU A 61 -4.48 12.73 -10.73
C LEU A 61 -5.79 13.38 -10.27
N VAL A 62 -6.92 12.82 -10.70
CA VAL A 62 -8.26 13.34 -10.38
C VAL A 62 -9.13 12.35 -9.61
N SER A 63 -8.96 11.04 -9.85
CA SER A 63 -9.71 10.00 -9.15
C SER A 63 -8.91 8.71 -9.03
N PHE A 64 -9.13 8.01 -7.92
CA PHE A 64 -8.77 6.61 -7.75
C PHE A 64 -9.79 5.74 -8.46
N GLU A 65 -9.33 4.74 -9.22
CA GLU A 65 -10.19 3.86 -10.03
C GLU A 65 -10.20 2.43 -9.50
N GLY A 66 -9.12 1.98 -8.86
CA GLY A 66 -9.02 0.65 -8.26
C GLY A 66 -7.59 0.20 -8.04
N ALA A 67 -7.43 -1.03 -7.57
CA ALA A 67 -6.14 -1.60 -7.27
C ALA A 67 -6.08 -3.09 -7.62
N VAL A 68 -4.89 -3.57 -7.98
CA VAL A 68 -4.63 -4.95 -8.34
C VAL A 68 -3.58 -5.56 -7.43
N PHE A 69 -3.84 -6.77 -6.93
CA PHE A 69 -2.89 -7.58 -6.18
C PHE A 69 -2.69 -8.94 -6.84
N TYR A 70 -1.44 -9.36 -6.98
CA TYR A 70 -1.05 -10.63 -7.56
C TYR A 70 -0.69 -11.63 -6.46
N PRO A 71 -1.46 -12.72 -6.28
CA PRO A 71 -1.10 -13.73 -5.31
C PRO A 71 0.17 -14.48 -5.72
N LEU A 72 0.85 -15.04 -4.72
CA LEU A 72 2.05 -15.82 -4.93
C LEU A 72 1.74 -17.07 -5.77
N ASN A 73 2.61 -17.39 -6.73
CA ASN A 73 2.54 -18.60 -7.56
C ASN A 73 1.23 -18.79 -8.34
N ASN A 74 0.46 -17.72 -8.60
CA ASN A 74 -0.84 -17.81 -9.29
C ASN A 74 -1.83 -18.75 -8.56
N GLN A 75 -1.77 -18.80 -7.23
CA GLN A 75 -2.65 -19.63 -6.40
C GLN A 75 -3.58 -18.77 -5.55
N GLN A 76 -4.78 -19.28 -5.27
CA GLN A 76 -5.69 -18.62 -4.33
C GLN A 76 -5.02 -18.46 -2.96
N GLY A 77 -5.05 -17.24 -2.44
CA GLY A 77 -4.51 -16.91 -1.12
C GLY A 77 -4.37 -15.40 -0.94
N SER A 78 -4.13 -14.96 0.29
CA SER A 78 -3.99 -13.53 0.63
C SER A 78 -2.54 -13.04 0.60
N VAL A 79 -1.58 -13.90 0.23
CA VAL A 79 -0.15 -13.60 0.23
C VAL A 79 0.34 -13.49 -1.20
N GLY A 80 1.16 -12.48 -1.47
CA GLY A 80 1.58 -12.15 -2.83
C GLY A 80 2.24 -10.78 -2.89
N ARG A 81 1.90 -10.00 -3.92
CA ARG A 81 2.49 -8.68 -4.16
C ARG A 81 1.43 -7.70 -4.66
N MET A 82 1.56 -6.46 -4.21
CA MET A 82 0.82 -5.35 -4.79
C MET A 82 1.24 -5.19 -6.25
N GLY A 83 0.25 -5.19 -7.14
CA GLY A 83 0.45 -4.95 -8.56
C GLY A 83 0.53 -3.45 -8.83
N TYR A 84 -0.60 -2.76 -8.73
CA TYR A 84 -0.68 -1.31 -8.90
C TYR A 84 -1.96 -0.74 -8.32
N CYS A 85 -1.95 0.57 -8.07
CA CYS A 85 -3.13 1.38 -7.84
C CYS A 85 -3.40 2.20 -9.11
N GLU A 86 -4.57 2.05 -9.71
CA GLU A 86 -4.98 2.74 -10.94
C GLU A 86 -5.68 4.05 -10.59
N TYR A 87 -5.29 5.11 -11.31
CA TYR A 87 -5.85 6.45 -11.19
C TYR A 87 -6.16 7.03 -12.55
N LYS A 88 -7.15 7.90 -12.57
CA LYS A 88 -7.44 8.76 -13.71
C LYS A 88 -6.73 10.10 -13.55
N THR A 89 -6.26 10.65 -14.66
CA THR A 89 -5.62 11.97 -14.73
C THR A 89 -6.59 13.03 -15.28
N GLY A 90 -6.22 14.30 -15.16
CA GLY A 90 -7.01 15.42 -15.68
C GLY A 90 -7.26 15.37 -17.20
N ASP A 91 -6.34 14.79 -17.97
CA ASP A 91 -6.50 14.56 -19.41
C ASP A 91 -7.32 13.31 -19.76
N ARG A 92 -7.83 12.60 -18.74
CA ARG A 92 -8.60 11.35 -18.80
C ARG A 92 -7.79 10.11 -19.16
N SER A 93 -6.47 10.20 -19.25
CA SER A 93 -5.60 9.02 -19.27
C SER A 93 -5.60 8.30 -17.91
N ARG A 94 -4.98 7.12 -17.89
CA ARG A 94 -4.83 6.28 -16.70
C ARG A 94 -3.36 6.15 -16.33
N ILE A 95 -3.09 6.14 -15.04
CA ILE A 95 -1.77 5.96 -14.45
C ILE A 95 -1.85 4.86 -13.40
N ASN A 96 -0.90 3.94 -13.46
CA ASN A 96 -0.75 2.86 -12.50
C ASN A 96 0.42 3.19 -11.57
N LEU A 97 0.13 3.56 -10.32
CA LEU A 97 1.16 3.73 -9.30
C LEU A 97 1.59 2.36 -8.78
N LEU A 98 2.90 2.12 -8.84
CA LEU A 98 3.56 0.92 -8.37
C LEU A 98 4.12 1.16 -6.98
N TYR A 99 3.97 0.17 -6.10
CA TYR A 99 4.65 0.17 -4.81
C TYR A 99 6.10 -0.27 -5.01
N ARG A 100 7.05 0.62 -4.73
CA ARG A 100 8.49 0.35 -4.84
C ARG A 100 9.09 0.20 -3.46
N GLN A 101 9.63 -0.97 -3.16
CA GLN A 101 10.35 -1.19 -1.90
C GLN A 101 11.76 -0.59 -1.98
N GLY A 102 12.22 0.00 -0.87
CA GLY A 102 13.55 0.58 -0.75
C GLY A 102 14.66 -0.47 -0.53
N THR A 103 14.30 -1.74 -0.35
CA THR A 103 15.22 -2.85 -0.13
C THR A 103 15.54 -3.61 -1.41
N ALA A 104 16.76 -4.16 -1.51
CA ALA A 104 17.17 -4.99 -2.65
C ALA A 104 16.42 -6.34 -2.72
N ASN A 105 15.98 -6.84 -1.56
CA ASN A 105 15.12 -8.01 -1.47
C ASN A 105 13.67 -7.54 -1.36
N GLU A 106 12.85 -7.87 -2.35
CA GLU A 106 11.42 -7.57 -2.30
C GLU A 106 10.72 -8.48 -1.28
N HIS A 107 10.18 -7.86 -0.24
CA HIS A 107 9.32 -8.50 0.74
C HIS A 107 8.00 -8.92 0.11
N THR A 108 7.48 -10.05 0.57
CA THR A 108 6.14 -10.49 0.24
C THR A 108 5.12 -9.63 0.99
N MET A 109 3.91 -9.53 0.46
CA MET A 109 2.82 -8.76 1.05
C MET A 109 1.64 -9.66 1.38
N ARG A 110 0.80 -9.23 2.30
CA ARG A 110 -0.48 -9.86 2.62
C ARG A 110 -1.61 -8.86 2.46
N LEU A 111 -2.71 -9.26 1.84
CA LEU A 111 -3.93 -8.45 1.77
C LEU A 111 -4.43 -8.09 3.18
N ALA A 112 -4.77 -6.81 3.36
CA ALA A 112 -5.53 -6.29 4.48
C ALA A 112 -6.90 -5.82 3.95
N ASN A 113 -7.87 -5.57 4.83
CA ASN A 113 -9.24 -5.22 4.44
C ASN A 113 -9.80 -6.18 3.37
N ILE A 114 -9.70 -7.50 3.64
CA ILE A 114 -9.99 -8.58 2.67
C ILE A 114 -11.37 -8.42 2.03
N GLU A 115 -12.34 -7.86 2.75
CA GLU A 115 -13.68 -7.54 2.28
C GLU A 115 -13.74 -6.55 1.10
N SER A 116 -12.68 -5.75 0.91
CA SER A 116 -12.54 -4.82 -0.21
C SER A 116 -11.92 -5.47 -1.45
N TRP A 117 -11.43 -6.71 -1.34
CA TRP A 117 -10.72 -7.42 -2.41
C TRP A 117 -11.59 -8.55 -2.98
N THR A 118 -11.77 -8.53 -4.29
CA THR A 118 -12.47 -9.59 -5.03
C THR A 118 -11.47 -10.39 -5.84
N MET A 119 -11.44 -11.70 -5.64
CA MET A 119 -10.68 -12.58 -6.51
C MET A 119 -11.31 -12.61 -7.91
N ILE A 120 -10.46 -12.46 -8.92
CA ILE A 120 -10.83 -12.67 -10.31
C ILE A 120 -9.83 -13.63 -10.96
N GLU A 121 -10.31 -14.34 -11.97
CA GLU A 121 -9.48 -15.11 -12.89
C GLU A 121 -9.56 -14.44 -14.26
N SER A 122 -8.42 -13.99 -14.78
CA SER A 122 -8.35 -13.41 -16.12
C SER A 122 -8.66 -14.47 -17.18
N GLY A 123 -9.00 -14.04 -18.40
CA GLY A 123 -9.22 -14.95 -19.54
C GLY A 123 -7.99 -15.79 -19.96
N LEU A 124 -6.83 -15.57 -19.32
CA LEU A 124 -5.59 -16.33 -19.51
C LEU A 124 -5.30 -17.29 -18.34
N GLY A 125 -6.22 -17.45 -17.38
CA GLY A 125 -6.03 -18.29 -16.20
C GLY A 125 -5.14 -17.68 -15.12
N LEU A 126 -4.91 -16.36 -15.16
CA LEU A 126 -4.20 -15.64 -14.10
C LEU A 126 -5.17 -15.27 -12.97
N ILE A 127 -4.87 -15.73 -11.76
CA ILE A 127 -5.56 -15.36 -10.54
C ILE A 127 -4.99 -14.04 -10.04
N MET A 128 -5.87 -13.09 -9.75
CA MET A 128 -5.52 -11.81 -9.15
C MET A 128 -6.67 -11.32 -8.27
N TYR A 129 -6.41 -10.31 -7.46
CA TYR A 129 -7.44 -9.64 -6.67
C TYR A 129 -7.59 -8.21 -7.14
N GLU A 130 -8.82 -7.78 -7.30
CA GLU A 130 -9.18 -6.40 -7.61
C GLU A 130 -9.87 -5.76 -6.41
N CYS A 131 -9.48 -4.53 -6.11
CA CYS A 131 -10.16 -3.66 -5.16
C CYS A 131 -10.70 -2.45 -5.91
N THR A 132 -12.03 -2.29 -5.94
CA THR A 132 -12.74 -1.21 -6.64
C THR A 132 -13.50 -0.31 -5.66
N ALA A 133 -13.07 -0.30 -4.39
CA ALA A 133 -13.63 0.56 -3.36
C ALA A 133 -13.45 2.04 -3.73
N ALA A 134 -14.42 2.88 -3.34
CA ALA A 134 -14.37 4.31 -3.65
C ALA A 134 -13.21 5.05 -2.96
N SER A 135 -12.72 4.53 -1.84
CA SER A 135 -11.59 5.08 -1.09
C SER A 135 -10.32 4.29 -1.40
N ALA A 136 -9.25 4.99 -1.77
CA ALA A 136 -7.94 4.37 -2.01
C ALA A 136 -7.43 3.65 -0.75
N GLY A 137 -7.69 4.21 0.43
CA GLY A 137 -7.33 3.62 1.72
C GLY A 137 -7.98 2.27 2.03
N ALA A 138 -9.08 1.91 1.35
CA ALA A 138 -9.71 0.60 1.54
C ALA A 138 -8.89 -0.52 0.88
N CYS A 139 -8.16 -0.22 -0.19
CA CYS A 139 -7.29 -1.17 -0.89
C CYS A 139 -5.95 -1.28 -0.18
N ALA A 140 -5.95 -2.05 0.92
CA ALA A 140 -4.84 -2.14 1.85
C ALA A 140 -4.11 -3.49 1.82
N PHE A 141 -2.85 -3.49 2.25
CA PHE A 141 -2.00 -4.67 2.42
C PHE A 141 -0.98 -4.43 3.54
N SER A 142 -0.32 -5.48 4.01
CA SER A 142 0.79 -5.41 4.95
C SER A 142 2.04 -5.98 4.29
N VAL A 143 3.18 -5.29 4.44
CA VAL A 143 4.48 -5.83 4.05
C VAL A 143 4.94 -6.82 5.12
N LEU A 144 5.38 -8.02 4.69
CA LEU A 144 5.86 -9.09 5.56
C LEU A 144 7.38 -9.07 5.62
N ASP A 145 7.93 -8.86 6.81
CA ASP A 145 9.37 -8.97 7.11
C ASP A 145 9.82 -10.42 7.32
#